data_AF-A0A2E7RJ21-F1
#
_entry.id   AF-A0A2E7RJ21-F1
#
_cell.length_a   1.000
_cell.length_b   1.000
_cell.length_c   1.000
_cell.angle_alpha   90.00
_cell.angle_beta   90.00
_cell.angle_gamma   90.00
#
_symmetry.space_group_name_H-M   'P 1'
#
loop_
_entity.id
_entity.type
_entity.pdbx_description
1 polymer ?
#
loop_
_entity_poly.entity_id
_entity_poly.type
_entity_poly.pdbx_seq_one_letter_code
_entity_poly.pdbx_strand_id
1 'polypeptide(L)'
;MRISTIAVSLLLTSLYACGEDSSPTFSDPVNALDAASKAVSAKDMTTARAGFTYAAEQSGGNTKLLYQALMGLGELQTQEGDLEEAYGTFIRVETECADLLDIHGHQRVIDAWLSAGPGALSEAKKALAAAEKKFPNQVEALERQKQGIHAVESGDTEVLSSLGYVGD
;
A
#
# COMPACT_ATOMS: atom_id res chain seq x y z
N MET A 1 0.82 60.93 49.42
CA MET A 1 1.32 59.52 49.40
C MET A 1 0.26 58.65 48.76
N ARG A 2 0.51 58.16 47.54
CA ARG A 2 -0.35 57.20 46.84
C ARG A 2 0.51 55.97 46.55
N ILE A 3 0.08 54.83 47.05
CA ILE A 3 0.75 53.52 46.91
C ILE A 3 0.44 53.02 45.50
N SER A 4 1.47 52.89 44.67
CA SER A 4 1.37 52.34 43.31
C SER A 4 1.32 50.81 43.39
N THR A 5 0.27 50.27 42.79
CA THR A 5 -0.02 48.85 42.59
C THR A 5 1.00 48.24 41.63
N ILE A 6 1.76 47.25 42.09
CA ILE A 6 2.66 46.44 41.25
C ILE A 6 1.78 45.47 40.43
N ALA A 7 1.67 45.73 39.13
CA ALA A 7 1.12 44.77 38.18
C ALA A 7 2.24 43.82 37.74
N VAL A 8 2.18 42.58 38.21
CA VAL A 8 3.05 41.49 37.75
C VAL A 8 2.50 41.02 36.40
N SER A 9 3.07 41.51 35.31
CA SER A 9 2.82 40.98 33.95
C SER A 9 3.57 39.65 33.79
N LEU A 10 2.92 38.54 34.17
CA LEU A 10 3.28 37.21 33.66
C LEU A 10 2.96 37.17 32.16
N LEU A 11 3.96 37.46 31.33
CA LEU A 11 3.99 37.10 29.92
C LEU A 11 4.16 35.58 29.83
N LEU A 12 3.03 34.87 29.95
CA LEU A 12 2.93 33.47 29.58
C LEU A 12 3.03 33.35 28.06
N THR A 13 4.13 32.75 27.66
CA THR A 13 4.45 32.24 26.33
C THR A 13 3.32 31.37 25.77
N SER A 14 2.58 31.88 24.79
CA SER A 14 1.80 31.08 23.86
C SER A 14 2.56 30.93 22.54
N LEU A 15 3.64 30.13 22.58
CA LEU A 15 4.19 29.48 21.39
C LEU A 15 3.24 28.36 20.98
N TYR A 16 2.10 28.74 20.40
CA TYR A 16 1.20 27.86 19.65
C TYR A 16 1.09 28.41 18.24
N ALA A 17 2.10 28.12 17.44
CA ALA A 17 1.94 28.02 15.99
C ALA A 17 2.52 26.66 15.63
N CYS A 18 1.65 25.65 15.69
CA CYS A 18 1.87 24.32 15.16
C CYS A 18 2.39 24.45 13.74
N GLY A 19 3.46 23.72 13.40
CA GLY A 19 3.88 23.55 12.02
C GLY A 19 2.70 22.97 11.24
N GLU A 20 2.29 23.67 10.18
CA GLU A 20 1.58 23.04 9.07
C GLU A 20 2.54 21.99 8.51
N ASP A 21 2.38 20.73 8.93
CA ASP A 21 2.92 19.60 8.16
C ASP A 21 2.22 19.67 6.81
N SER A 22 2.89 20.31 5.84
CA SER A 22 2.36 20.49 4.50
C SER A 22 2.24 19.13 3.86
N SER A 23 1.01 18.61 3.76
CA SER A 23 0.74 17.39 3.00
C SER A 23 1.32 17.52 1.59
N PRO A 24 1.87 16.43 1.03
CA PRO A 24 2.34 16.43 -0.36
C PRO A 24 1.26 16.97 -1.30
N THR A 25 1.65 17.86 -2.21
CA THR A 25 0.74 18.43 -3.21
C THR A 25 1.14 17.95 -4.60
N PHE A 26 0.14 17.61 -5.41
CA PHE A 26 0.32 17.09 -6.76
C PHE A 26 -0.46 17.93 -7.76
N SER A 27 0.15 18.21 -8.92
CA SER A 27 -0.46 19.01 -9.99
C SER A 27 -1.41 18.20 -10.87
N ASP A 28 -1.17 16.91 -11.00
CA ASP A 28 -1.88 15.99 -11.88
C ASP A 28 -1.61 14.53 -11.46
N PRO A 29 -2.49 13.58 -11.82
CA PRO A 29 -2.41 12.21 -11.33
C PRO A 29 -1.20 11.41 -11.88
N VAL A 30 -0.62 11.80 -13.01
CA VAL A 30 0.55 11.10 -13.57
C VAL A 30 1.80 11.46 -12.77
N ASN A 31 1.99 12.75 -12.46
CA ASN A 31 3.06 13.21 -11.59
C ASN A 31 2.90 12.69 -10.15
N ALA A 32 1.66 12.56 -9.66
CA ALA A 32 1.39 11.93 -8.36
C ALA A 32 1.84 10.46 -8.32
N LEU A 33 1.53 9.68 -9.36
CA LEU A 33 1.95 8.28 -9.46
C LEU A 33 3.48 8.11 -9.51
N ASP A 34 4.16 8.96 -10.29
CA ASP A 34 5.62 8.96 -10.38
C ASP A 34 6.28 9.36 -9.06
N ALA A 35 5.77 10.41 -8.40
CA ALA A 35 6.22 10.82 -7.08
C ALA A 35 6.01 9.72 -6.03
N ALA A 36 4.85 9.04 -6.06
CA ALA A 36 4.57 7.92 -5.16
C ALA A 36 5.58 6.77 -5.34
N SER A 37 5.85 6.40 -6.59
CA SER A 37 6.80 5.32 -6.91
C SER A 37 8.23 5.64 -6.43
N LYS A 38 8.65 6.90 -6.57
CA LYS A 38 9.95 7.38 -6.04
C LYS A 38 9.95 7.38 -4.51
N ALA A 39 8.84 7.78 -3.90
CA ALA A 39 8.69 7.81 -2.44
C ALA A 39 8.77 6.40 -1.83
N VAL A 40 8.18 5.38 -2.45
CA VAL A 40 8.35 3.97 -2.03
C VAL A 40 9.83 3.59 -2.00
N SER A 41 10.59 3.94 -3.04
CA SER A 41 12.04 3.67 -3.12
C SER A 41 12.83 4.42 -2.04
N ALA A 42 12.35 5.61 -1.64
CA ALA A 42 12.93 6.42 -0.57
C ALA A 42 12.41 6.04 0.84
N LYS A 43 11.50 5.06 0.95
CA LYS A 43 10.78 4.68 2.18
C LYS A 43 9.98 5.83 2.81
N ASP A 44 9.56 6.80 2.00
CA ASP A 44 8.64 7.86 2.40
C ASP A 44 7.20 7.37 2.17
N MET A 45 6.67 6.63 3.14
CA MET A 45 5.36 6.00 3.01
C MET A 45 4.21 7.02 3.00
N THR A 46 4.39 8.16 3.68
CA THR A 46 3.42 9.26 3.67
C THR A 46 3.25 9.84 2.27
N THR A 47 4.36 10.17 1.59
CA THR A 47 4.30 10.67 0.20
C THR A 47 3.84 9.59 -0.77
N ALA A 48 4.27 8.34 -0.58
CA ALA A 48 3.83 7.22 -1.41
C ALA A 48 2.30 7.05 -1.35
N ARG A 49 1.74 6.96 -0.14
CA ARG A 49 0.31 6.81 0.10
C ARG A 49 -0.47 7.99 -0.49
N ALA A 50 -0.04 9.23 -0.20
CA ALA A 50 -0.70 10.42 -0.72
C ALA A 50 -0.72 10.45 -2.26
N GLY A 51 0.41 10.11 -2.90
CA GLY A 51 0.51 10.13 -4.36
C GLY A 51 -0.29 9.03 -5.05
N PHE A 52 -0.29 7.80 -4.53
CA PHE A 52 -1.12 6.73 -5.07
C PHE A 52 -2.62 7.02 -4.90
N THR A 53 -3.05 7.49 -3.72
CA THR A 53 -4.45 7.87 -3.47
C THR A 53 -4.90 8.97 -4.43
N TYR A 54 -4.10 10.05 -4.55
CA TYR A 54 -4.41 11.14 -5.48
C TYR A 54 -4.49 10.64 -6.92
N ALA A 55 -3.53 9.82 -7.37
CA ALA A 55 -3.52 9.27 -8.73
C ALA A 55 -4.75 8.39 -9.03
N ALA A 56 -5.21 7.60 -8.05
CA ALA A 56 -6.39 6.77 -8.19
C ALA A 56 -7.68 7.63 -8.28
N GLU A 57 -7.85 8.58 -7.36
CA GLU A 57 -9.03 9.46 -7.28
C GLU A 57 -9.13 10.40 -8.48
N GLN A 58 -8.00 10.92 -8.96
CA GLN A 58 -7.94 11.88 -10.06
C GLN A 58 -7.66 11.23 -11.43
N SER A 59 -7.76 9.90 -11.52
CA SER A 59 -7.47 9.14 -12.75
C SER A 59 -8.32 9.57 -13.96
N GLY A 60 -9.47 10.21 -13.75
CA GLY A 60 -10.28 10.81 -14.81
C GLY A 60 -10.82 9.79 -15.83
N GLY A 61 -11.01 8.53 -15.40
CA GLY A 61 -11.43 7.43 -16.28
C GLY A 61 -10.29 6.77 -17.05
N ASN A 62 -9.03 7.16 -16.82
CA ASN A 62 -7.87 6.45 -17.34
C ASN A 62 -7.65 5.14 -16.55
N THR A 63 -8.24 4.04 -17.03
CA THR A 63 -8.19 2.72 -16.37
C THR A 63 -6.76 2.23 -16.13
N LYS A 64 -5.81 2.55 -17.03
CA LYS A 64 -4.41 2.16 -16.84
C LYS A 64 -3.76 2.89 -15.67
N LEU A 65 -3.99 4.19 -15.56
CA LEU A 65 -3.50 5.01 -14.46
C LEU A 65 -4.13 4.57 -13.13
N LEU A 66 -5.44 4.33 -13.13
CA LEU A 66 -6.17 3.80 -11.99
C LEU A 66 -5.59 2.44 -11.54
N TYR A 67 -5.39 1.50 -12.47
CA TYR A 67 -4.80 0.20 -12.18
C TYR A 67 -3.41 0.33 -11.53
N GLN A 68 -2.52 1.16 -12.10
CA GLN A 68 -1.19 1.36 -11.56
C GLN A 68 -1.22 1.98 -10.16
N ALA A 69 -2.10 2.96 -9.93
CA ALA A 69 -2.26 3.61 -8.65
C ALA A 69 -2.81 2.66 -7.58
N LEU A 70 -3.86 1.89 -7.91
CA LEU A 70 -4.46 0.93 -6.98
C LEU A 70 -3.54 -0.25 -6.68
N MET A 71 -2.82 -0.79 -7.67
CA MET A 71 -1.83 -1.84 -7.43
C MET A 71 -0.73 -1.38 -6.48
N GLY A 72 -0.19 -0.16 -6.70
CA GLY A 72 0.83 0.41 -5.82
C GLY A 72 0.30 0.72 -4.42
N LEU A 73 -0.92 1.26 -4.31
CA LEU A 73 -1.56 1.54 -3.02
C LEU A 73 -1.82 0.27 -2.21
N GLY A 74 -2.34 -0.78 -2.85
CA GLY A 74 -2.61 -2.05 -2.18
C GLY A 74 -1.33 -2.71 -1.67
N GLU A 75 -0.27 -2.72 -2.49
CA GLU A 75 1.06 -3.23 -2.09
C GLU A 75 1.68 -2.42 -0.94
N LEU A 76 1.47 -1.09 -0.92
CA LEU A 76 1.92 -0.24 0.18
C LEU A 76 1.14 -0.53 1.47
N GLN A 77 -0.18 -0.65 1.37
CA GLN A 77 -1.05 -0.96 2.52
C GLN A 77 -0.72 -2.32 3.13
N THR A 78 -0.41 -3.35 2.32
CA THR A 78 0.05 -4.63 2.87
C THR A 78 1.39 -4.52 3.58
N GLN A 79 2.32 -3.71 3.07
CA GLN A 79 3.62 -3.45 3.72
C GLN A 79 3.48 -2.68 5.04
N GLU A 80 2.53 -1.75 5.14
CA GLU A 80 2.24 -1.00 6.36
C GLU A 80 1.40 -1.79 7.38
N GLY A 81 0.91 -2.98 7.00
CA GLY A 81 0.07 -3.83 7.86
C GLY A 81 -1.41 -3.47 7.86
N ASP A 82 -1.83 -2.53 7.01
CA ASP A 82 -3.21 -2.06 6.86
C ASP A 82 -4.03 -3.02 5.98
N LEU A 83 -4.15 -4.28 6.41
CA LEU A 83 -4.70 -5.38 5.59
C LEU A 83 -6.16 -5.15 5.17
N GLU A 84 -6.96 -4.50 6.00
CA GLU A 84 -8.36 -4.18 5.66
C GLU A 84 -8.44 -3.17 4.50
N GLU A 85 -7.60 -2.13 4.54
CA GLU A 85 -7.54 -1.17 3.45
C GLU A 85 -6.96 -1.79 2.18
N ALA A 86 -5.89 -2.58 2.30
CA ALA A 86 -5.31 -3.32 1.19
C ALA A 86 -6.35 -4.22 0.51
N TYR A 87 -7.19 -4.90 1.29
CA TYR A 87 -8.28 -5.72 0.78
C TYR A 87 -9.27 -4.89 -0.04
N GLY A 88 -9.74 -3.77 0.52
CA GLY A 88 -10.59 -2.84 -0.20
C GLY A 88 -9.97 -2.36 -1.52
N THR A 89 -8.69 -2.02 -1.50
CA THR A 89 -7.95 -1.57 -2.69
C THR A 89 -7.82 -2.66 -3.75
N PHE A 90 -7.48 -3.90 -3.39
CA PHE A 90 -7.39 -4.99 -4.37
C PHE A 90 -8.75 -5.41 -4.92
N ILE A 91 -9.83 -5.31 -4.14
CA ILE A 91 -11.19 -5.48 -4.68
C ILE A 91 -11.50 -4.43 -5.75
N ARG A 92 -11.05 -3.18 -5.56
CA ARG A 92 -11.18 -2.15 -6.59
C ARG A 92 -10.36 -2.48 -7.84
N VAL A 93 -9.16 -3.05 -7.70
CA VAL A 93 -8.39 -3.54 -8.86
C VAL A 93 -9.19 -4.59 -9.63
N GLU A 94 -9.76 -5.58 -8.94
CA GLU A 94 -10.53 -6.66 -9.57
C GLU A 94 -11.83 -6.19 -10.23
N THR A 95 -12.46 -5.15 -9.70
CA THR A 95 -13.79 -4.68 -10.17
C THR A 95 -13.71 -3.53 -11.16
N GLU A 96 -12.82 -2.56 -10.94
CA GLU A 96 -12.67 -1.35 -11.78
C GLU A 96 -11.61 -1.52 -12.88
N CYS A 97 -10.68 -2.48 -12.72
CA CYS A 97 -9.55 -2.69 -13.64
C CYS A 97 -9.42 -4.15 -14.10
N ALA A 98 -10.53 -4.91 -14.11
CA ALA A 98 -10.57 -6.34 -14.38
C ALA A 98 -9.86 -6.78 -15.67
N ASP A 99 -9.97 -5.96 -16.72
CA ASP A 99 -9.41 -6.19 -18.06
C ASP A 99 -7.88 -6.06 -18.10
N LEU A 100 -7.30 -5.31 -17.16
CA LEU A 100 -5.85 -5.12 -17.03
C LEU A 100 -5.21 -6.11 -16.05
N LEU A 101 -6.02 -6.78 -15.23
CA LEU A 101 -5.55 -7.75 -14.25
C LEU A 101 -5.27 -9.12 -14.91
N ASP A 102 -4.08 -9.22 -15.49
CA ASP A 102 -3.50 -10.45 -16.04
C ASP A 102 -2.89 -11.34 -14.96
N ILE A 103 -2.29 -12.46 -15.36
CA ILE A 103 -1.67 -13.40 -14.41
C ILE A 103 -0.53 -12.77 -13.60
N HIS A 104 0.24 -11.84 -14.19
CA HIS A 104 1.31 -11.14 -13.48
C HIS A 104 0.74 -10.18 -12.44
N GLY A 105 -0.37 -9.51 -12.75
CA GLY A 105 -1.11 -8.73 -11.78
C GLY A 105 -1.61 -9.57 -10.60
N HIS A 106 -2.15 -10.77 -10.87
CA HIS A 106 -2.54 -11.69 -9.80
C HIS A 106 -1.34 -12.18 -8.97
N GLN A 107 -0.20 -12.50 -9.60
CA GLN A 107 1.03 -12.85 -8.88
C GLN A 107 1.40 -11.76 -7.89
N ARG A 108 1.42 -10.49 -8.34
CA ARG A 108 1.74 -9.33 -7.49
C ARG A 108 0.80 -9.20 -6.29
N VAL A 109 -0.51 -9.37 -6.49
CA VAL A 109 -1.49 -9.35 -5.38
C VAL A 109 -1.21 -10.47 -4.37
N ILE A 110 -0.95 -11.68 -4.84
CA ILE A 110 -0.63 -12.82 -3.94
C ILE A 110 0.69 -12.58 -3.21
N ASP A 111 1.70 -12.05 -3.90
CA ASP A 111 3.01 -11.73 -3.32
C ASP A 111 2.90 -10.64 -2.24
N ALA A 112 2.05 -9.64 -2.46
CA ALA A 112 1.76 -8.59 -1.48
C ALA A 112 1.17 -9.16 -0.20
N TRP A 113 0.22 -10.11 -0.31
CA TRP A 113 -0.34 -10.80 0.85
C TRP A 113 0.66 -11.72 1.54
N LEU A 114 1.45 -12.48 0.80
CA LEU A 114 2.49 -13.34 1.38
C LEU A 114 3.55 -12.54 2.13
N SER A 115 3.92 -11.38 1.60
CA SER A 115 4.90 -10.48 2.22
C SER A 115 4.39 -9.82 3.51
N ALA A 116 3.06 -9.75 3.71
CA ALA A 116 2.46 -9.28 4.95
C ALA A 116 2.43 -10.34 6.06
N GLY A 117 2.86 -11.57 5.77
CA GLY A 117 3.05 -12.63 6.74
C GLY A 117 1.78 -13.44 7.07
N PRO A 118 1.82 -14.25 8.16
CA PRO A 118 0.78 -15.22 8.46
C PRO A 118 -0.64 -14.65 8.62
N GLY A 119 -0.76 -13.39 9.05
CA GLY A 119 -2.05 -12.71 9.19
C GLY A 119 -2.82 -12.50 7.88
N ALA A 120 -2.12 -12.50 6.73
CA ALA A 120 -2.69 -12.32 5.41
C ALA A 120 -2.80 -13.62 4.58
N LEU A 121 -2.45 -14.77 5.18
CA LEU A 121 -2.40 -16.06 4.48
C LEU A 121 -3.74 -16.47 3.85
N SER A 122 -4.85 -16.23 4.55
CA SER A 122 -6.19 -16.49 4.00
C SER A 122 -6.41 -15.75 2.68
N GLU A 123 -5.91 -14.52 2.59
CA GLU A 123 -6.18 -13.62 1.47
C GLU A 123 -5.27 -13.96 0.30
N ALA A 124 -4.01 -14.35 0.56
CA ALA A 124 -3.13 -14.97 -0.42
C ALA A 124 -3.77 -16.23 -1.05
N LYS A 125 -4.37 -17.11 -0.24
CA LYS A 125 -5.03 -18.34 -0.72
C LYS A 125 -6.26 -18.06 -1.60
N LYS A 126 -7.10 -17.09 -1.19
CA LYS A 126 -8.26 -16.66 -1.99
C LYS A 126 -7.82 -16.08 -3.33
N ALA A 127 -6.80 -15.22 -3.34
CA ALA A 127 -6.25 -14.63 -4.56
C ALA A 127 -5.63 -15.69 -5.48
N LEU A 128 -4.91 -16.68 -4.94
CA LEU A 128 -4.40 -17.83 -5.70
C LEU A 128 -5.53 -18.63 -6.37
N ALA A 129 -6.54 -19.02 -5.61
CA ALA A 129 -7.67 -19.79 -6.13
C ALA A 129 -8.43 -19.04 -7.24
N ALA A 130 -8.60 -17.71 -7.08
CA ALA A 130 -9.19 -16.86 -8.11
C ALA A 130 -8.33 -16.82 -9.37
N ALA A 131 -7.01 -16.69 -9.23
CA ALA A 131 -6.07 -16.68 -10.35
C ALA A 131 -6.06 -18.02 -11.11
N GLU A 132 -6.01 -19.16 -10.41
CA GLU A 132 -6.06 -20.49 -11.03
C GLU A 132 -7.37 -20.73 -11.79
N LYS A 133 -8.49 -20.26 -11.24
CA LYS A 133 -9.80 -20.32 -11.89
C LYS A 133 -9.85 -19.46 -13.15
N LYS A 134 -9.27 -18.25 -13.12
CA LYS A 134 -9.27 -17.31 -14.26
C LYS A 134 -8.28 -17.73 -15.35
N PHE A 135 -7.14 -18.32 -14.99
CA PHE A 135 -6.05 -18.70 -15.90
C PHE A 135 -5.68 -20.19 -15.79
N PRO A 136 -6.61 -21.13 -16.08
CA PRO A 136 -6.40 -22.57 -15.88
C PRO A 136 -5.23 -23.14 -16.72
N ASN A 137 -4.89 -22.51 -17.84
CA ASN A 137 -3.80 -22.96 -18.71
C ASN A 137 -2.43 -22.34 -18.34
N GLN A 138 -2.37 -21.54 -17.28
CA GLN A 138 -1.15 -20.85 -16.84
C GLN A 138 -0.85 -21.08 -15.35
N VAL A 139 -1.46 -22.11 -14.74
CA VAL A 139 -1.30 -22.43 -13.32
C VAL A 139 0.15 -22.69 -12.90
N GLU A 140 1.01 -23.12 -13.84
CA GLU A 140 2.45 -23.30 -13.61
C GLU A 140 3.16 -21.98 -13.30
N ALA A 141 2.67 -20.85 -13.81
CA ALA A 141 3.22 -19.54 -13.49
C ALA A 141 3.00 -19.17 -12.01
N LEU A 142 2.04 -19.80 -11.32
CA LEU A 142 1.71 -19.53 -9.92
C LEU A 142 2.48 -20.42 -8.93
N GLU A 143 3.42 -21.24 -9.41
CA GLU A 143 4.12 -22.23 -8.58
C GLU A 143 4.93 -21.59 -7.45
N ARG A 144 5.57 -20.44 -7.71
CA ARG A 144 6.29 -19.68 -6.68
C ARG A 144 5.36 -19.26 -5.54
N GLN A 145 4.17 -18.80 -5.87
CA GLN A 145 3.16 -18.38 -4.89
C GLN A 145 2.60 -19.57 -4.10
N LYS A 146 2.43 -20.74 -4.74
CA LYS A 146 2.04 -21.98 -4.06
C LYS A 146 3.07 -22.40 -3.02
N GLN A 147 4.34 -22.39 -3.39
CA GLN A 147 5.44 -22.68 -2.48
C GLN A 147 5.49 -21.67 -1.32
N GLY A 148 5.29 -20.38 -1.61
CA GLY A 148 5.18 -19.34 -0.59
C GLY A 148 4.05 -19.59 0.41
N ILE A 149 2.82 -19.88 -0.07
CA ILE A 149 1.68 -20.23 0.78
C ILE A 149 2.02 -21.43 1.66
N HIS A 150 2.59 -22.50 1.10
CA HIS A 150 2.97 -23.69 1.85
C HIS A 150 4.01 -23.39 2.94
N ALA A 151 5.01 -22.56 2.62
CA ALA A 151 6.05 -22.18 3.55
C ALA A 151 5.53 -21.31 4.71
N VAL A 152 4.58 -20.39 4.45
CA VAL A 152 3.89 -19.67 5.53
C VAL A 152 3.08 -20.63 6.41
N GLU A 153 2.41 -21.63 5.83
CA GLU A 153 1.65 -22.63 6.57
C GLU A 153 2.50 -23.52 7.46
N SER A 154 3.68 -23.92 6.98
CA SER A 154 4.60 -24.79 7.72
C SER A 154 5.52 -24.03 8.67
N GLY A 155 5.58 -22.70 8.57
CA GLY A 155 6.55 -21.87 9.29
C GLY A 155 7.97 -22.01 8.76
N ASP A 156 8.15 -22.40 7.50
CA ASP A 156 9.46 -22.60 6.87
C ASP A 156 10.05 -21.27 6.39
N THR A 157 10.73 -20.57 7.31
CA THR A 157 11.33 -19.25 7.06
C THR A 157 12.49 -19.30 6.07
N GLU A 158 13.19 -20.44 5.95
CA GLU A 158 14.27 -20.62 4.98
C GLU A 158 13.71 -20.63 3.55
N VAL A 159 12.63 -21.38 3.33
CA VAL A 159 11.94 -21.39 2.03
C VAL A 159 11.39 -20.01 1.70
N LEU A 160 10.73 -19.33 2.65
CA LEU A 160 10.23 -17.97 2.43
C LEU A 160 11.34 -17.00 1.98
N SER A 161 12.48 -17.01 2.69
CA SER A 161 13.64 -16.20 2.35
C SER A 161 14.17 -16.53 0.96
N SER A 162 14.28 -17.83 0.62
CA SER A 162 14.76 -18.27 -0.70
C SER A 162 13.86 -17.83 -1.86
N LEU A 163 12.56 -17.67 -1.60
CA LEU A 163 11.56 -17.22 -2.57
C LEU A 163 11.48 -15.68 -2.67
N GLY A 164 12.21 -14.96 -1.81
CA GLY A 164 12.24 -13.51 -1.74
C GLY A 164 11.13 -12.89 -0.89
N TYR A 165 10.42 -13.68 -0.08
CA TYR A 165 9.52 -13.15 0.95
C TYR A 165 10.35 -12.85 2.20
N VAL A 166 10.15 -11.68 2.80
CA VAL A 166 10.89 -11.30 4.01
C VAL A 166 10.47 -12.24 5.13
N GLY A 167 11.37 -13.11 5.56
CA GLY A 167 11.22 -13.85 6.82
C GLY A 167 11.78 -12.97 7.93
N ASP A 168 10.91 -12.58 8.86
CA ASP A 168 11.15 -11.82 10.12
C ASP A 168 12.44 -10.99 10.24
#